data_AF-A0A0S7ZE84-F1
#
_entry.id   AF-A0A0S7ZE84-F1
#
_cell.length_a   1.000
_cell.length_b   1.000
_cell.length_c   1.000
_cell.angle_alpha   90.00
_cell.angle_beta   90.00
_cell.angle_gamma   90.00
#
_symmetry.space_group_name_H-M   'P 1'
#
loop_
_entity.id
_entity.type
_entity.pdbx_description
1 polymer ?
#
loop_
_entity_poly.entity_id
_entity_poly.type
_entity_poly.pdbx_seq_one_letter_code
_entity_poly.pdbx_strand_id
1 'polypeptide(L)' 'MQKLSLIGISLLATLIALIPTWLYILARLLLEPDGFWQEVVVLGLGVWVLGGIQIMLLIFLIYFLVSMWSD' A
#
# COMPACT_ATOMS: atom_id res chain seq x y z
N MET A 1 -5.85 25.83 -12.57
CA MET A 1 -6.45 24.53 -12.96
C MET A 1 -5.42 23.40 -12.94
N GLN A 2 -4.23 23.57 -13.51
CA GLN A 2 -3.17 22.54 -13.54
C GLN A 2 -2.74 21.99 -12.16
N LYS A 3 -2.62 22.83 -11.13
CA LYS A 3 -2.27 22.36 -9.77
C LYS A 3 -3.34 21.46 -9.14
N LEU A 4 -4.62 21.73 -9.40
CA LEU A 4 -5.72 20.93 -8.86
C LEU A 4 -5.73 19.52 -9.48
N SER A 5 -5.44 19.40 -10.78
CA SER A 5 -5.29 18.10 -11.43
C SER A 5 -4.07 17.33 -10.91
N LEU A 6 -2.93 17.99 -10.66
CA LEU A 6 -1.75 17.34 -10.07
C LEU A 6 -2.01 16.80 -8.66
N ILE A 7 -2.76 17.54 -7.84
CA ILE A 7 -3.22 17.07 -6.53
C ILE A 7 -4.11 15.83 -6.69
N GLY A 8 -5.07 15.87 -7.62
CA GLY A 8 -5.95 14.73 -7.89
C GLY A 8 -5.18 13.47 -8.29
N ILE A 9 -4.19 13.61 -9.18
CA ILE A 9 -3.33 12.49 -9.61
C ILE A 9 -2.47 11.99 -8.44
N SER A 10 -1.91 12.90 -7.62
CA SER A 10 -1.12 12.54 -6.43
C SER A 10 -1.93 11.69 -5.45
N LEU A 11 -3.17 12.10 -5.19
CA LEU A 11 -4.09 11.38 -4.30
C LEU A 11 -4.44 10.00 -4.86
N LEU A 12 -4.78 9.91 -6.14
CA LEU A 12 -5.08 8.64 -6.80
C LEU A 12 -3.88 7.68 -6.76
N ALA A 13 -2.68 8.18 -7.09
CA ALA A 13 -1.45 7.38 -7.04
C ALA A 13 -1.17 6.87 -5.61
N THR A 14 -1.42 7.70 -4.60
CA THR A 14 -1.26 7.32 -3.19
C THR A 14 -2.25 6.22 -2.79
N LEU A 15 -3.51 6.34 -3.18
CA LEU A 15 -4.53 5.31 -2.90
C LEU A 15 -4.17 3.97 -3.54
N ILE A 16 -3.66 3.99 -4.78
CA ILE A 16 -3.20 2.79 -5.49
C ILE A 16 -1.99 2.18 -4.80
N ALA A 17 -1.01 3.00 -4.39
CA ALA A 17 0.18 2.52 -3.70
C ALA A 17 -0.13 1.86 -2.34
N LEU A 18 -1.27 2.19 -1.71
CA LEU A 18 -1.72 1.60 -0.45
C LEU A 18 -2.57 0.34 -0.61
N ILE A 19 -2.84 -0.13 -1.84
CA ILE A 19 -3.62 -1.37 -2.09
C ILE A 19 -3.09 -2.58 -1.30
N PRO A 20 -1.78 -2.86 -1.21
CA PRO A 20 -1.30 -4.01 -0.43
C PRO A 20 -1.66 -3.91 1.05
N THR A 21 -1.62 -2.71 1.63
CA THR A 21 -2.08 -2.46 3.01
C THR A 21 -3.55 -2.78 3.18
N TRP A 22 -4.40 -2.31 2.27
CA TRP A 22 -5.84 -2.59 2.30
C TRP A 22 -6.16 -4.07 2.13
N LEU A 23 -5.46 -4.76 1.23
CA LEU A 23 -5.59 -6.19 1.02
C LEU A 23 -5.19 -6.97 2.27
N TYR A 24 -4.12 -6.56 2.96
CA TYR A 24 -3.71 -7.18 4.21
C TYR A 24 -4.76 -7.04 5.31
N ILE A 25 -5.30 -5.82 5.50
CA ILE A 25 -6.37 -5.55 6.47
C ILE A 25 -7.61 -6.40 6.15
N LEU A 26 -8.04 -6.41 4.88
CA LEU A 26 -9.20 -7.17 4.44
C LEU A 26 -8.99 -8.68 4.64
N ALA A 27 -7.84 -9.22 4.25
CA ALA A 27 -7.52 -10.63 4.45
C ALA A 27 -7.53 -11.00 5.94
N ARG A 28 -6.97 -10.17 6.81
CA ARG A 28 -6.99 -10.40 8.25
C ARG A 28 -8.39 -10.38 8.84
N LEU A 29 -9.26 -9.48 8.37
CA LEU A 29 -10.66 -9.41 8.79
C LEU A 29 -11.47 -10.62 8.31
N LEU A 30 -11.23 -11.11 7.09
CA LEU A 30 -11.98 -12.24 6.53
C LEU A 30 -11.54 -13.60 7.06
N LEU A 31 -10.27 -13.73 7.46
CA LEU A 31 -9.69 -15.00 7.90
C LEU A 31 -9.86 -15.26 9.40
N GLU A 32 -10.26 -14.25 10.18
CA GLU A 32 -10.47 -14.31 11.64
C GLU A 32 -9.53 -15.32 12.34
N PRO A 33 -8.20 -15.10 12.30
CA PRO A 33 -7.26 -16.08 12.82
C PRO A 33 -7.37 -16.15 14.35
N ASP A 34 -7.97 -17.22 14.87
CA ASP A 34 -8.23 -17.41 16.31
C ASP A 34 -7.06 -18.05 17.08
N GLY A 35 -6.07 -18.61 16.37
CA GLY A 35 -4.91 -19.29 16.98
C GLY A 35 -3.61 -18.49 16.87
N PHE A 36 -2.74 -18.56 17.90
CA PHE A 36 -1.41 -17.92 17.90
C PHE A 36 -0.59 -18.26 16.64
N TRP A 37 -0.58 -19.53 16.22
CA TRP A 37 0.15 -19.95 15.02
C TRP A 37 -0.49 -19.45 13.72
N GLN A 38 -1.81 -19.26 13.67
CA GLN A 38 -2.50 -18.69 12.52
C GLN A 38 -2.22 -17.18 12.41
N GLU A 39 -2.29 -16.47 13.54
CA GLU A 39 -1.88 -15.07 13.67
C GLU A 39 -0.46 -14.85 13.16
N VAL A 40 0.51 -15.67 13.61
CA VAL A 40 1.91 -15.59 13.20
C VAL A 40 2.09 -15.89 11.71
N VAL A 41 1.36 -16.86 11.15
CA VAL A 41 1.44 -17.19 9.72
C VAL A 41 0.82 -16.09 8.86
N VAL A 42 -0.33 -15.55 9.24
CA VAL A 42 -1.01 -14.46 8.52
C VAL A 42 -0.19 -13.18 8.57
N LEU A 43 0.36 -12.82 9.74
CA LEU A 43 1.31 -11.71 9.87
C LEU A 43 2.59 -11.97 9.08
N GLY A 44 3.20 -13.14 9.23
CA GLY A 44 4.46 -13.47 8.58
C GLY A 44 4.36 -13.43 7.07
N LEU A 45 3.43 -14.17 6.48
CA LEU A 45 3.23 -14.22 5.03
C LEU A 45 2.69 -12.89 4.49
N GLY A 46 1.77 -12.26 5.20
CA GLY A 46 1.21 -10.97 4.81
C GLY A 46 2.27 -9.87 4.79
N VAL A 47 3.09 -9.77 5.84
CA VAL A 47 4.18 -8.77 5.91
C VAL A 47 5.28 -9.08 4.89
N TRP A 48 5.64 -10.35 4.67
CA TRP A 48 6.71 -10.69 3.74
C TRP A 48 6.31 -10.41 2.28
N VAL A 49 5.12 -10.83 1.88
CA VAL A 49 4.64 -10.68 0.49
C VAL A 49 4.05 -9.29 0.27
N LEU A 50 2.98 -8.92 0.99
CA LEU A 50 2.30 -7.65 0.78
C LEU A 50 3.13 -6.48 1.30
N GLY A 51 3.86 -6.65 2.41
CA GLY A 51 4.77 -5.61 2.92
C GLY A 51 5.95 -5.35 2.00
N GLY A 52 6.54 -6.40 1.38
CA GLY A 52 7.58 -6.23 0.37
C GLY A 52 7.08 -5.43 -0.84
N ILE A 53 5.91 -5.80 -1.37
CA ILE A 53 5.25 -5.07 -2.46
C ILE A 53 4.93 -3.62 -2.04
N GLN A 54 4.45 -3.41 -0.81
CA GLN A 54 4.13 -2.08 -0.26
C GLN A 54 5.37 -1.18 -0.22
N ILE A 55 6.51 -1.69 0.21
CA ILE A 55 7.77 -0.92 0.24
C ILE A 55 8.17 -0.52 -1.18
N MET A 56 8.13 -1.45 -2.15
CA MET A 56 8.45 -1.13 -3.54
C MET A 56 7.52 -0.07 -4.11
N LEU A 57 6.21 -0.22 -3.91
CA LEU A 57 5.22 0.76 -4.38
C LEU A 57 5.39 2.13 -3.72
N LEU A 58 5.76 2.18 -2.44
CA LEU A 58 6.05 3.46 -1.77
C LEU A 58 7.29 4.14 -2.36
N ILE A 59 8.35 3.39 -2.67
CA ILE A 59 9.53 3.94 -3.35
C ILE A 59 9.16 4.51 -4.72
N PHE A 60 8.40 3.76 -5.51
CA PHE A 60 7.91 4.24 -6.82
C PHE A 60 7.00 5.46 -6.69
N LEU A 61 6.11 5.49 -5.69
CA LEU A 61 5.24 6.62 -5.41
C LEU A 61 6.05 7.87 -5.09
N ILE A 62 7.03 7.77 -4.18
CA ILE A 62 7.87 8.91 -3.81
C ILE A 62 8.60 9.45 -5.05
N TYR A 63 9.22 8.56 -5.84
CA TYR A 63 9.90 8.96 -7.08
C TYR A 63 8.95 9.66 -8.06
N PHE A 64 7.77 9.08 -8.29
CA PHE A 64 6.74 9.64 -9.16
C PHE A 64 6.27 11.02 -8.68
N LEU A 65 5.96 11.17 -7.39
CA LEU A 65 5.52 12.45 -6.83
C LEU A 65 6.64 13.50 -6.92
N VAL A 66 7.88 13.16 -6.59
CA VAL A 66 9.01 14.09 -6.71
C VAL A 66 9.16 14.55 -8.16
N SER A 67 9.16 13.62 -9.13
CA SER A 67 9.27 13.96 -10.55
C SER A 67 8.12 14.84 -11.04
N MET A 68 6.90 14.57 -10.61
CA MET A 68 5.72 15.30 -11.06
C MET A 68 5.62 16.72 -10.49
N TRP A 69 6.16 16.94 -9.28
CA TRP A 69 6.16 18.24 -8.62
C TRP A 69 7.46 19.03 -8.83
N SER A 70 8.48 18.43 -9.45
CA SER A 70 9.73 19.10 -9.84
C SER A 70 9.66 19.77 -11.23
N ASP A 71 8.64 19.46 -12.02
CA ASP A 71 8.29 20.13 -13.28
C ASP A 71 7.51 21.43 -13.02
#